data_AF-A0A7Y4X307-F1
#
_entry.id   AF-A0A7Y4X307-F1
#
_cell.length_a   1.000
_cell.length_b   1.000
_cell.length_c   1.000
_cell.angle_alpha   90.00
_cell.angle_beta   90.00
_cell.angle_gamma   90.00
#
_symmetry.space_group_name_H-M   'P 1'
#
loop_
_entity.id
_entity.type
_entity.pdbx_description
1 polymer ?
#
loop_
_entity_poly.entity_id
_entity_poly.type
_entity_poly.pdbx_seq_one_letter_code
_entity_poly.pdbx_strand_id
1 'polypeptide(L)'
;VLDHLGRIVWSRRPTTSELRGLSVYDLDGDKTLDIVVTAAVGSQMNTWIYNTAGVLRPGWPQLNGTSGYAYGVYNSNAAVHDLNKDGRGEIVVPSDVHYIAAYGPNGGQLPANVIYGTGKGWGKVGVWESLATELRGWGTCTAGDARAERYRTNFAHGASVIADVNGDGRFEVVVTGNVYDCAIGHPPGKYNGVYIFNADRSRFTGSGYDWRTVPVDTGAPLTEDYNVIENNVPNPAVADLDGDGKKEIVYASYDGRVHAFWLDKVKRGTWPYSVYSAAEGIPRFASEPVIADLDNDGRAEVIFTSWVKKGTNKTGKLHILNWLGTRLHEVALPLAFGADWNGALAAPTLANIDSDPDLEVVLNTAHSGFVAYDLPGTASARVLWRTGRGNFHRTGTAVPGPLPVVSIAATDAQAAEPGANPGVITLTRTGSTTAPLTVKLTLTGGATNGVDYRTLPTAITMPAGRVTLAVAITPLDDVVVEATEVVNVNIAASDAYRTGAPATAAVSILDND
;
A
#
# COMPACT_ATOMS: atom_id res chain seq x y z
N VAL A 1 2.39 14.11 -18.68
CA VAL A 1 2.70 12.67 -18.76
C VAL A 1 3.29 12.39 -20.13
N LEU A 2 4.41 11.68 -20.16
CA LEU A 2 5.05 11.21 -21.38
C LEU A 2 4.80 9.71 -21.54
N ASP A 3 4.74 9.20 -22.77
CA ASP A 3 4.83 7.76 -23.02
C ASP A 3 6.29 7.26 -22.96
N HIS A 4 6.48 5.96 -23.15
CA HIS A 4 7.80 5.32 -23.16
C HIS A 4 8.74 5.82 -24.28
N LEU A 5 8.22 6.55 -25.28
CA LEU A 5 8.99 7.19 -26.34
C LEU A 5 9.24 8.68 -26.05
N GLY A 6 8.87 9.16 -24.85
CA GLY A 6 9.03 10.55 -24.45
C GLY A 6 8.02 11.52 -25.08
N ARG A 7 6.96 11.02 -25.74
CA ARG A 7 5.93 11.86 -26.36
C ARG A 7 4.91 12.29 -25.32
N ILE A 8 4.45 13.53 -25.40
CA ILE A 8 3.40 14.03 -24.50
C ILE A 8 2.08 13.33 -24.84
N VAL A 9 1.58 12.51 -23.91
CA VAL A 9 0.26 11.86 -24.00
C VAL A 9 -0.79 12.57 -23.16
N TRP A 10 -0.37 13.35 -22.16
CA TRP A 10 -1.26 14.16 -21.35
C TRP A 10 -0.54 15.42 -20.86
N SER A 11 -1.23 16.55 -20.95
CA SER A 11 -0.77 17.82 -20.36
C SER A 11 -1.97 18.61 -19.86
N ARG A 12 -2.04 18.80 -18.54
CA ARG A 12 -2.96 19.73 -17.88
C ARG A 12 -2.24 20.48 -16.78
N ARG A 13 -2.69 21.72 -16.56
CA ARG A 13 -2.22 22.59 -15.50
C ARG A 13 -3.43 23.01 -14.65
N PRO A 14 -3.87 22.19 -13.67
CA PRO A 14 -5.05 22.50 -12.86
C PRO A 14 -4.90 23.79 -12.04
N THR A 15 -3.67 24.18 -11.73
CA THR A 15 -3.35 25.38 -10.95
C THR A 15 -2.00 25.95 -11.37
N THR A 16 -1.74 27.21 -11.02
CA THR A 16 -0.43 27.85 -11.18
C THR A 16 0.58 27.43 -10.10
N SER A 17 0.09 26.86 -9.00
CA SER A 17 0.90 26.36 -7.88
C SER A 17 1.55 25.00 -8.17
N GLU A 18 2.43 24.56 -7.27
CA GLU A 18 3.17 23.31 -7.39
C GLU A 18 2.25 22.08 -7.26
N LEU A 19 2.39 21.13 -8.19
CA LEU A 19 1.72 19.83 -8.11
C LEU A 19 2.56 18.90 -7.22
N ARG A 20 1.94 18.32 -6.19
CA ARG A 20 2.65 17.55 -5.15
C ARG A 20 2.22 16.09 -5.09
N GLY A 21 1.03 15.76 -5.57
CA GLY A 21 0.55 14.38 -5.66
C GLY A 21 0.05 14.05 -7.05
N LEU A 22 0.42 12.86 -7.51
CA LEU A 22 -0.06 12.25 -8.74
C LEU A 22 -0.25 10.76 -8.49
N SER A 23 -1.47 10.26 -8.65
CA SER A 23 -1.78 8.83 -8.57
C SER A 23 -2.74 8.43 -9.67
N VAL A 24 -2.76 7.13 -9.99
CA VAL A 24 -3.68 6.59 -10.99
C VAL A 24 -4.47 5.40 -10.44
N TYR A 25 -5.77 5.32 -10.73
CA TYR A 25 -6.62 4.24 -10.24
C TYR A 25 -7.86 4.10 -11.13
N ASP A 26 -8.41 2.90 -11.24
CA ASP A 26 -9.71 2.66 -11.87
C ASP A 26 -10.83 3.03 -10.88
N LEU A 27 -11.32 4.27 -10.94
CA LEU A 27 -12.25 4.78 -9.93
C LEU A 27 -13.69 4.30 -10.14
N ASP A 28 -14.09 3.89 -11.35
CA ASP A 28 -15.48 3.49 -11.62
C ASP A 28 -15.65 2.03 -12.02
N GLY A 29 -14.57 1.26 -12.03
CA GLY A 29 -14.56 -0.18 -12.29
C GLY A 29 -14.63 -0.52 -13.78
N ASP A 30 -14.35 0.45 -14.66
CA ASP A 30 -14.41 0.28 -16.12
C ASP A 30 -13.11 -0.24 -16.74
N LYS A 31 -12.10 -0.51 -15.91
CA LYS A 31 -10.75 -0.97 -16.25
C LYS A 31 -9.90 0.07 -16.96
N THR A 32 -10.32 1.33 -16.96
CA THR A 32 -9.52 2.47 -17.40
C THR A 32 -9.05 3.28 -16.20
N LEU A 33 -7.84 3.83 -16.28
CA LEU A 33 -7.25 4.55 -15.15
C LEU A 33 -7.65 6.03 -15.19
N ASP A 34 -8.06 6.55 -14.05
CA ASP A 34 -8.15 7.97 -13.80
C ASP A 34 -6.88 8.51 -13.14
N ILE A 35 -6.66 9.80 -13.28
CA ILE A 35 -5.50 10.54 -12.79
C ILE A 35 -5.98 11.46 -11.67
N VAL A 36 -5.56 11.18 -10.44
CA VAL A 36 -5.81 12.03 -9.26
C VAL A 36 -4.60 12.95 -9.07
N VAL A 37 -4.85 14.25 -9.00
CA VAL A 37 -3.84 15.30 -8.89
C VAL A 37 -4.10 16.15 -7.65
N THR A 38 -3.09 16.32 -6.79
CA THR A 38 -3.13 17.27 -5.67
C THR A 38 -2.06 18.35 -5.83
N ALA A 39 -2.35 19.55 -5.31
CA ALA A 39 -1.45 20.69 -5.40
C ALA A 39 -1.29 21.43 -4.07
N ALA A 40 -0.08 21.95 -3.84
CA ALA A 40 0.24 22.85 -2.73
C ALA A 40 -0.36 24.23 -2.97
N VAL A 41 -1.66 24.35 -2.69
CA VAL A 41 -2.43 25.59 -2.84
C VAL A 41 -3.02 26.02 -1.51
N GLY A 42 -2.99 27.32 -1.19
CA GLY A 42 -3.78 27.88 -0.09
C GLY A 42 -5.25 27.99 -0.51
N SER A 43 -5.94 26.86 -0.65
CA SER A 43 -7.33 26.82 -1.13
C SER A 43 -8.06 25.58 -0.62
N GLN A 44 -9.38 25.71 -0.51
CA GLN A 44 -10.26 24.56 -0.37
C GLN A 44 -10.17 23.67 -1.62
N MET A 45 -10.21 24.25 -2.82
CA MET A 45 -10.01 23.50 -4.08
C MET A 45 -8.53 23.15 -4.28
N ASN A 46 -8.14 21.93 -3.93
CA ASN A 46 -6.75 21.46 -3.92
C ASN A 46 -6.54 20.09 -4.60
N THR A 47 -7.62 19.47 -5.10
CA THR A 47 -7.62 18.13 -5.71
C THR A 47 -8.47 18.09 -6.97
N TRP A 48 -7.94 17.48 -8.04
CA TRP A 48 -8.59 17.31 -9.34
C TRP A 48 -8.50 15.86 -9.79
N ILE A 49 -9.53 15.39 -10.51
CA ILE A 49 -9.54 14.06 -11.12
C ILE A 49 -9.79 14.20 -12.62
N TYR A 50 -8.92 13.58 -13.41
CA TYR A 50 -9.00 13.56 -14.87
C TYR A 50 -9.07 12.13 -15.36
N ASN A 51 -9.76 11.88 -16.47
CA ASN A 51 -9.56 10.63 -17.20
C ASN A 51 -8.21 10.63 -17.94
N THR A 52 -7.85 9.50 -18.56
CA THR A 52 -6.61 9.36 -19.36
C THR A 52 -6.49 10.38 -20.52
N ALA A 53 -7.62 10.83 -21.09
CA ALA A 53 -7.64 11.87 -22.12
C ALA A 53 -7.44 13.30 -21.57
N GLY A 54 -7.34 13.45 -20.24
CA GLY A 54 -7.20 14.73 -19.57
C GLY A 54 -8.47 15.57 -19.49
N VAL A 55 -9.64 14.93 -19.64
CA VAL A 55 -10.93 15.58 -19.37
C VAL A 55 -11.18 15.50 -17.87
N LEU A 56 -11.51 16.65 -17.27
CA LEU A 56 -11.86 16.73 -15.86
C LEU A 56 -13.14 15.93 -15.60
N ARG A 57 -13.13 15.04 -14.62
CA ARG A 57 -14.30 14.22 -14.30
C ARG A 57 -15.46 15.10 -13.77
N PRO A 58 -16.72 14.80 -14.13
CA PRO A 58 -17.88 15.46 -13.55
C PRO A 58 -17.84 15.39 -12.01
N GLY A 59 -18.14 16.52 -11.39
CA GLY A 59 -18.06 16.65 -9.94
C GLY A 59 -16.67 17.02 -9.40
N TRP A 60 -15.63 17.13 -10.24
CA TRP A 60 -14.30 17.61 -9.80
C TRP A 60 -13.94 18.96 -10.45
N PRO A 61 -13.08 19.79 -9.81
CA PRO A 61 -12.55 19.62 -8.45
C PRO A 61 -13.62 19.86 -7.37
N GLN A 62 -13.50 19.17 -6.24
CA GLN A 62 -14.33 19.40 -5.06
C GLN A 62 -13.70 20.41 -4.11
N LEU A 63 -14.53 20.87 -3.15
CA LEU A 63 -14.28 21.85 -2.08
C LEU A 63 -14.60 23.31 -2.45
N ASN A 64 -15.90 23.57 -2.64
CA ASN A 64 -16.55 24.81 -2.20
C ASN A 64 -17.02 24.66 -0.73
N GLY A 65 -17.38 25.75 -0.06
CA GLY A 65 -17.54 25.82 1.41
C GLY A 65 -18.56 24.88 2.09
N THR A 66 -19.28 24.05 1.34
CA THR A 66 -20.23 23.06 1.89
C THR A 66 -19.65 21.65 2.02
N SER A 67 -18.53 21.35 1.36
CA SER A 67 -17.86 20.04 1.34
C SER A 67 -16.86 19.84 2.50
N GLY A 68 -16.90 20.67 3.54
CA GLY A 68 -16.06 20.52 4.73
C GLY A 68 -15.02 21.63 4.90
N TYR A 69 -14.05 21.39 5.79
CA TYR A 69 -13.11 22.40 6.27
C TYR A 69 -11.64 22.11 5.91
N ALA A 70 -11.42 21.19 4.97
CA ALA A 70 -10.10 20.94 4.39
C ALA A 70 -9.59 22.18 3.65
N TYR A 71 -8.30 22.47 3.78
CA TYR A 71 -7.65 23.61 3.14
C TYR A 71 -6.17 23.30 2.90
N GLY A 72 -5.74 23.41 1.65
CA GLY A 72 -4.39 23.07 1.18
C GLY A 72 -3.99 21.60 1.24
N VAL A 73 -2.99 21.25 0.43
CA VAL A 73 -2.36 19.92 0.33
C VAL A 73 -0.88 20.10 -0.06
N TYR A 74 0.01 20.24 0.93
CA TYR A 74 1.43 20.50 0.69
C TYR A 74 2.22 19.26 0.23
N ASN A 75 1.85 18.07 0.70
CA ASN A 75 2.53 16.81 0.36
C ASN A 75 1.67 15.92 -0.56
N SER A 76 2.19 14.77 -1.02
CA SER A 76 1.48 13.78 -1.84
C SER A 76 0.44 13.01 -1.01
N ASN A 77 -0.57 13.72 -0.49
CA ASN A 77 -1.40 13.22 0.61
C ASN A 77 -2.47 12.21 0.21
N ALA A 78 -2.92 12.19 -1.05
CA ALA A 78 -4.07 11.40 -1.46
C ALA A 78 -3.77 9.90 -1.48
N ALA A 79 -4.68 9.09 -0.90
CA ALA A 79 -4.77 7.66 -1.11
C ALA A 79 -6.03 7.31 -1.91
N VAL A 80 -5.97 6.25 -2.70
CA VAL A 80 -7.05 5.81 -3.59
C VAL A 80 -7.21 4.30 -3.54
N HIS A 81 -8.41 3.84 -3.17
CA HIS A 81 -8.77 2.42 -3.18
C HIS A 81 -10.28 2.25 -3.06
N ASP A 82 -10.79 1.06 -3.36
CA ASP A 82 -12.17 0.66 -3.02
C ASP A 82 -12.28 0.41 -1.51
N LEU A 83 -12.46 1.50 -0.76
CA LEU A 83 -12.45 1.55 0.70
C LEU A 83 -13.71 0.90 1.27
N ASN A 84 -14.85 1.05 0.59
CA ASN A 84 -16.14 0.56 1.05
C ASN A 84 -16.56 -0.80 0.42
N LYS A 85 -15.78 -1.31 -0.54
CA LYS A 85 -15.99 -2.57 -1.29
C LYS A 85 -17.23 -2.57 -2.18
N ASP A 86 -17.57 -1.43 -2.77
CA ASP A 86 -18.67 -1.31 -3.74
C ASP A 86 -18.23 -1.49 -5.20
N GLY A 87 -16.94 -1.74 -5.43
CA GLY A 87 -16.34 -1.90 -6.75
C GLY A 87 -15.87 -0.59 -7.38
N ARG A 88 -15.91 0.52 -6.65
CA ARG A 88 -15.47 1.85 -7.10
C ARG A 88 -14.38 2.40 -6.17
N GLY A 89 -13.56 3.30 -6.67
CA GLY A 89 -12.47 3.89 -5.92
C GLY A 89 -12.89 5.11 -5.10
N GLU A 90 -12.58 5.08 -3.81
CA GLU A 90 -12.63 6.24 -2.92
C GLU A 90 -11.28 6.96 -2.86
N ILE A 91 -11.33 8.27 -2.72
CA ILE A 91 -10.16 9.14 -2.60
C ILE A 91 -10.13 9.76 -1.21
N VAL A 92 -9.07 9.53 -0.44
CA VAL A 92 -8.88 10.09 0.91
C VAL A 92 -7.74 11.09 0.90
N VAL A 93 -8.03 12.35 1.23
CA VAL A 93 -7.11 13.49 1.13
C VAL A 93 -6.98 14.21 2.47
N PRO A 94 -5.93 13.92 3.25
CA PRO A 94 -5.47 14.78 4.33
C PRO A 94 -5.05 16.17 3.81
N SER A 95 -5.38 17.22 4.56
CA SER A 95 -5.16 18.62 4.16
C SER A 95 -4.19 19.35 5.10
N ASP A 96 -3.81 20.59 4.78
CA ASP A 96 -2.85 21.39 5.57
C ASP A 96 -3.42 21.93 6.91
N VAL A 97 -4.51 21.31 7.37
CA VAL A 97 -5.25 21.57 8.60
C VAL A 97 -5.61 20.25 9.25
N HIS A 98 -6.29 20.29 10.39
CA HIS A 98 -6.71 19.08 11.11
C HIS A 98 -7.91 18.33 10.53
N TYR A 99 -8.18 18.48 9.23
CA TYR A 99 -9.28 17.81 8.54
C TYR A 99 -8.75 16.87 7.46
N ILE A 100 -9.42 15.73 7.33
CA ILE A 100 -9.22 14.76 6.26
C ILE A 100 -10.52 14.72 5.47
N ALA A 101 -10.45 14.91 4.16
CA ALA A 101 -11.60 14.74 3.29
C ALA A 101 -11.57 13.36 2.64
N ALA A 102 -12.74 12.78 2.37
CA ALA A 102 -12.85 11.57 1.57
C ALA A 102 -14.01 11.69 0.60
N TYR A 103 -13.84 11.19 -0.61
CA TYR A 103 -14.78 11.34 -1.71
C TYR A 103 -14.96 10.03 -2.45
N GLY A 104 -16.17 9.80 -2.96
CA GLY A 104 -16.38 8.83 -4.04
C GLY A 104 -15.93 9.38 -5.40
N PRO A 105 -15.99 8.56 -6.46
CA PRO A 105 -15.51 8.92 -7.81
C PRO A 105 -16.17 10.18 -8.39
N ASN A 106 -17.43 10.43 -8.03
CA ASN A 106 -18.22 11.57 -8.48
C ASN A 106 -17.95 12.87 -7.69
N GLY A 107 -17.01 12.86 -6.74
CA GLY A 107 -16.72 14.00 -5.88
C GLY A 107 -17.71 14.18 -4.71
N GLY A 108 -18.67 13.26 -4.52
CA GLY A 108 -19.51 13.27 -3.32
C GLY A 108 -18.69 12.92 -2.08
N GLN A 109 -18.88 13.65 -0.97
CA GLN A 109 -18.22 13.29 0.28
C GLN A 109 -18.68 11.94 0.79
N LEU A 110 -17.75 11.12 1.28
CA LEU A 110 -18.11 9.95 2.06
C LEU A 110 -18.73 10.39 3.40
N PRO A 111 -19.79 9.69 3.85
CA PRO A 111 -20.39 9.96 5.14
C PRO A 111 -19.43 9.64 6.27
N ALA A 112 -19.45 10.46 7.31
CA ALA A 112 -18.85 10.13 8.60
C ALA A 112 -19.89 9.43 9.49
N ASN A 113 -19.41 8.60 10.41
CA ASN A 113 -20.23 7.89 11.37
C ASN A 113 -21.09 8.87 12.19
N VAL A 114 -22.33 8.47 12.46
CA VAL A 114 -23.33 9.26 13.19
C VAL A 114 -22.91 9.66 14.60
N ILE A 115 -21.90 9.01 15.20
CA ILE A 115 -21.30 9.44 16.48
C ILE A 115 -20.77 10.88 16.42
N TYR A 116 -20.44 11.39 15.24
CA TYR A 116 -19.99 12.77 15.04
C TYR A 116 -21.15 13.75 14.74
N GLY A 117 -22.38 13.25 14.64
CA GLY A 117 -23.58 14.01 14.28
C GLY A 117 -24.12 13.69 12.87
N THR A 118 -25.43 13.78 12.70
CA THR A 118 -26.14 13.41 11.46
C THR A 118 -25.75 14.29 10.27
N GLY A 119 -25.53 13.66 9.11
CA GLY A 119 -25.30 14.36 7.84
C GLY A 119 -23.89 14.96 7.66
N LYS A 120 -22.93 14.59 8.53
CA LYS A 120 -21.53 14.97 8.35
C LYS A 120 -20.84 14.04 7.37
N GLY A 121 -20.01 14.60 6.48
CA GLY A 121 -19.01 13.86 5.73
C GLY A 121 -17.65 13.89 6.45
N TRP A 122 -16.70 13.10 5.95
CA TRP A 122 -15.33 13.04 6.49
C TRP A 122 -14.72 14.43 6.73
N GLY A 123 -14.82 15.33 5.73
CA GLY A 123 -14.24 16.68 5.80
C GLY A 123 -14.88 17.63 6.81
N LYS A 124 -15.92 17.19 7.55
CA LYS A 124 -16.59 17.97 8.61
C LYS A 124 -16.23 17.48 10.01
N VAL A 125 -15.33 16.50 10.14
CA VAL A 125 -14.86 15.95 11.42
C VAL A 125 -13.37 16.23 11.59
N GLY A 126 -13.04 17.21 12.44
CA GLY A 126 -11.65 17.57 12.74
C GLY A 126 -10.99 16.51 13.60
N VAL A 127 -9.73 16.17 13.34
CA VAL A 127 -8.96 15.20 14.12
C VAL A 127 -8.33 15.89 15.33
N TRP A 128 -8.65 15.40 16.51
CA TRP A 128 -8.05 15.83 17.77
C TRP A 128 -7.18 14.70 18.35
N GLU A 129 -6.29 15.01 19.28
CA GLU A 129 -5.64 13.94 20.04
C GLU A 129 -6.68 13.18 20.89
N SER A 130 -7.47 13.95 21.64
CA SER A 130 -8.58 13.48 22.47
C SER A 130 -9.81 13.11 21.64
N LEU A 131 -10.28 11.86 21.74
CA LEU A 131 -11.53 11.44 21.11
C LEU A 131 -12.75 12.19 21.69
N ALA A 132 -12.75 12.55 22.98
CA ALA A 132 -13.86 13.28 23.59
C ALA A 132 -14.04 14.67 22.94
N THR A 133 -12.92 15.35 22.66
CA THR A 133 -12.89 16.64 21.97
C THR A 133 -13.31 16.50 20.50
N GLU A 134 -12.85 15.43 19.84
CA GLU A 134 -13.25 15.10 18.47
C GLU A 134 -14.75 14.83 18.33
N LEU A 135 -15.34 14.04 19.24
CA LEU A 135 -16.78 13.75 19.27
C LEU A 135 -17.61 15.01 19.50
N ARG A 136 -17.14 15.91 20.38
CA ARG A 136 -17.77 17.21 20.62
C ARG A 136 -17.62 18.15 19.42
N GLY A 137 -16.58 17.96 18.60
CA GLY A 137 -16.30 18.70 17.37
C GLY A 137 -15.49 19.98 17.54
N TRP A 138 -15.15 20.36 18.78
CA TRP A 138 -14.35 21.55 19.07
C TRP A 138 -13.61 21.42 20.41
N GLY A 139 -12.46 22.07 20.50
CA GLY A 139 -11.69 22.30 21.73
C GLY A 139 -11.45 23.79 21.93
N THR A 140 -11.18 24.22 23.16
CA THR A 140 -11.09 25.64 23.52
C THR A 140 -9.91 26.38 22.88
N CYS A 141 -8.81 25.67 22.58
CA CYS A 141 -7.57 26.25 22.08
C CYS A 141 -7.07 27.47 22.89
N THR A 142 -7.30 27.50 24.20
CA THR A 142 -6.89 28.63 25.06
C THR A 142 -5.67 28.27 25.90
N ALA A 143 -4.68 29.15 25.97
CA ALA A 143 -3.45 28.90 26.73
C ALA A 143 -3.78 28.66 28.23
N GLY A 144 -3.25 27.58 28.79
CA GLY A 144 -3.52 27.16 30.18
C GLY A 144 -4.60 26.08 30.32
N ASP A 145 -5.41 25.84 29.30
CA ASP A 145 -6.40 24.75 29.34
C ASP A 145 -5.75 23.36 29.26
N ALA A 146 -6.53 22.34 29.61
CA ALA A 146 -6.09 20.95 29.54
C ALA A 146 -5.61 20.58 28.12
N ARG A 147 -4.59 19.71 28.04
CA ARG A 147 -4.04 19.19 26.77
C ARG A 147 -5.12 18.69 25.80
N ALA A 148 -6.11 17.95 26.32
CA ALA A 148 -7.22 17.40 25.56
C ALA A 148 -8.03 18.47 24.79
N GLU A 149 -8.03 19.72 25.25
CA GLU A 149 -8.75 20.84 24.65
C GLU A 149 -7.93 21.60 23.61
N ARG A 150 -6.65 21.24 23.45
CA ARG A 150 -5.66 22.03 22.70
C ARG A 150 -4.87 21.25 21.66
N TYR A 151 -4.70 19.94 21.84
CA TYR A 151 -3.82 19.16 20.97
C TYR A 151 -4.62 18.59 19.80
N ARG A 152 -4.24 19.01 18.60
CA ARG A 152 -4.82 18.56 17.32
C ARG A 152 -3.73 18.39 16.27
N THR A 153 -4.05 17.70 15.19
CA THR A 153 -3.06 17.24 14.22
C THR A 153 -3.12 18.08 12.96
N ASN A 154 -2.00 18.58 12.47
CA ASN A 154 -1.91 19.15 11.13
C ASN A 154 -1.45 18.05 10.14
N PHE A 155 -2.12 17.90 9.01
CA PHE A 155 -1.79 16.86 8.01
C PHE A 155 -1.02 17.39 6.79
N ALA A 156 -0.47 18.61 6.83
CA ALA A 156 0.24 19.20 5.69
C ALA A 156 1.37 18.30 5.14
N HIS A 157 2.13 17.69 6.05
CA HIS A 157 3.24 16.80 5.70
C HIS A 157 2.87 15.32 5.72
N GLY A 158 1.65 14.97 6.12
CA GLY A 158 1.26 13.59 6.38
C GLY A 158 0.26 13.06 5.37
N ALA A 159 0.63 11.99 4.69
CA ALA A 159 -0.24 11.35 3.71
C ALA A 159 -1.12 10.25 4.32
N SER A 160 -2.22 9.92 3.64
CA SER A 160 -3.08 8.78 4.00
C SER A 160 -2.60 7.49 3.34
N VAL A 161 -3.00 6.35 3.88
CA VAL A 161 -2.85 5.02 3.27
C VAL A 161 -4.16 4.26 3.47
N ILE A 162 -4.58 3.48 2.48
CA ILE A 162 -5.70 2.55 2.62
C ILE A 162 -5.14 1.12 2.68
N ALA A 163 -5.44 0.42 3.76
CA ALA A 163 -4.94 -0.94 4.01
C ALA A 163 -5.89 -1.71 4.93
N ASP A 164 -5.97 -3.02 4.71
CA ASP A 164 -6.61 -3.96 5.64
C ASP A 164 -5.60 -4.26 6.74
N VAL A 165 -5.67 -3.53 7.87
CA VAL A 165 -4.59 -3.55 8.85
C VAL A 165 -4.64 -4.78 9.75
N ASN A 166 -5.81 -5.40 9.91
CA ASN A 166 -6.03 -6.55 10.79
C ASN A 166 -6.29 -7.87 10.04
N GLY A 167 -6.31 -7.85 8.70
CA GLY A 167 -6.49 -9.02 7.86
C GLY A 167 -7.93 -9.54 7.82
N ASP A 168 -8.92 -8.72 8.15
CA ASP A 168 -10.34 -9.15 8.21
C ASP A 168 -11.09 -8.99 6.88
N GLY A 169 -10.41 -8.48 5.85
CA GLY A 169 -10.99 -8.19 4.55
C GLY A 169 -11.86 -6.94 4.56
N ARG A 170 -11.64 -6.00 5.46
CA ARG A 170 -12.13 -4.61 5.39
C ARG A 170 -10.93 -3.68 5.35
N PHE A 171 -11.14 -2.50 4.79
CA PHE A 171 -10.07 -1.53 4.64
C PHE A 171 -10.20 -0.40 5.64
N GLU A 172 -9.08 -0.05 6.23
CA GLU A 172 -8.91 1.10 7.11
C GLU A 172 -8.06 2.18 6.42
N VAL A 173 -8.18 3.40 6.93
CA VAL A 173 -7.36 4.53 6.55
C VAL A 173 -6.34 4.81 7.64
N VAL A 174 -5.06 4.67 7.32
CA VAL A 174 -3.95 5.08 8.18
C VAL A 174 -3.49 6.48 7.79
N VAL A 175 -3.36 7.40 8.75
CA VAL A 175 -2.87 8.76 8.50
C VAL A 175 -1.94 9.21 9.62
N THR A 176 -0.86 9.87 9.25
CA THR A 176 0.11 10.50 10.17
C THR A 176 0.02 12.01 10.09
N GLY A 177 0.38 12.75 11.13
CA GLY A 177 0.50 14.22 11.02
C GLY A 177 1.22 14.87 12.20
N ASN A 178 1.46 16.18 12.12
CA ASN A 178 2.16 16.95 13.14
C ASN A 178 1.14 17.36 14.23
N VAL A 179 1.18 16.73 15.39
CA VAL A 179 0.36 17.14 16.54
C VAL A 179 0.93 18.44 17.07
N TYR A 180 0.09 19.45 17.28
CA TYR A 180 0.48 20.75 17.79
C TYR A 180 -0.53 21.28 18.80
N ASP A 181 -0.10 22.27 19.57
CA ASP A 181 -0.93 22.98 20.54
C ASP A 181 -1.62 24.16 19.83
N CYS A 182 -2.93 24.06 19.61
CA CYS A 182 -3.65 25.09 18.86
C CYS A 182 -3.75 26.44 19.58
N ALA A 183 -3.42 26.53 20.87
CA ALA A 183 -3.31 27.81 21.57
C ALA A 183 -2.00 28.55 21.23
N ILE A 184 -1.00 27.84 20.70
CA ILE A 184 0.31 28.38 20.32
C ILE A 184 0.39 28.55 18.79
N GLY A 185 -0.13 27.58 18.04
CA GLY A 185 -0.04 27.52 16.58
C GLY A 185 0.91 26.42 16.09
N HIS A 186 1.02 26.28 14.78
CA HIS A 186 1.92 25.35 14.11
C HIS A 186 2.73 26.11 13.06
N PRO A 187 4.07 25.96 13.04
CA PRO A 187 4.94 25.34 14.05
C PRO A 187 4.98 26.11 15.40
N PRO A 188 5.49 25.51 16.50
CA PRO A 188 6.13 24.20 16.60
C PRO A 188 5.15 23.04 16.84
N GLY A 189 5.41 21.93 16.17
CA GLY A 189 4.82 20.63 16.50
C GLY A 189 5.33 20.09 17.85
N LYS A 190 4.55 19.16 18.41
CA LYS A 190 4.85 18.45 19.66
C LYS A 190 5.40 17.06 19.39
N TYR A 191 4.84 16.36 18.39
CA TYR A 191 5.30 15.07 17.89
C TYR A 191 4.54 14.72 16.59
N ASN A 192 5.00 13.70 15.86
CA ASN A 192 4.21 13.13 14.76
C ASN A 192 3.28 12.03 15.27
N GLY A 193 1.97 12.28 15.20
CA GLY A 193 0.92 11.32 15.59
C GLY A 193 0.53 10.40 14.44
N VAL A 194 -0.05 9.24 14.78
CA VAL A 194 -0.56 8.21 13.86
C VAL A 194 -1.98 7.83 14.25
N TYR A 195 -2.85 7.70 13.24
CA TYR A 195 -4.28 7.44 13.39
C TYR A 195 -4.71 6.33 12.43
N ILE A 196 -5.68 5.52 12.87
CA ILE A 196 -6.36 4.54 12.02
C ILE A 196 -7.86 4.80 12.10
N PHE A 197 -8.50 4.90 10.94
CA PHE A 197 -9.94 5.12 10.80
C PHE A 197 -10.58 3.99 10.02
N ASN A 198 -11.79 3.60 10.41
CA ASN A 198 -12.64 2.75 9.58
C ASN A 198 -13.14 3.54 8.35
N ALA A 199 -13.70 2.85 7.36
CA ALA A 199 -14.30 3.46 6.15
C ALA A 199 -15.38 4.54 6.46
N ASP A 200 -16.03 4.45 7.62
CA ASP A 200 -17.02 5.43 8.08
C ASP A 200 -16.43 6.59 8.92
N ARG A 201 -15.11 6.81 8.89
CA ARG A 201 -14.36 7.84 9.64
C ARG A 201 -14.27 7.61 11.15
N SER A 202 -14.97 6.64 11.74
CA SER A 202 -14.77 6.33 13.17
C SER A 202 -13.34 5.83 13.43
N ARG A 203 -12.80 6.09 14.62
CA ARG A 203 -11.46 5.56 14.97
C ARG A 203 -11.52 4.03 15.04
N PHE A 204 -10.51 3.37 14.51
CA PHE A 204 -10.48 1.93 14.36
C PHE A 204 -10.62 1.20 15.70
N THR A 205 -11.50 0.20 15.69
CA THR A 205 -11.63 -0.82 16.73
C THR A 205 -12.00 -2.11 16.03
N GLY A 206 -11.17 -3.14 16.14
CA GLY A 206 -11.35 -4.37 15.36
C GLY A 206 -10.38 -5.44 15.80
N SER A 207 -10.78 -6.71 15.71
CA SER A 207 -9.94 -7.88 16.03
C SER A 207 -9.23 -7.81 17.41
N GLY A 208 -9.86 -7.18 18.40
CA GLY A 208 -9.30 -7.00 19.75
C GLY A 208 -8.39 -5.77 19.94
N TYR A 209 -8.16 -4.98 18.89
CA TYR A 209 -7.36 -3.75 18.92
C TYR A 209 -8.25 -2.51 19.08
N ASP A 210 -7.76 -1.53 19.84
CA ASP A 210 -8.47 -0.27 20.10
C ASP A 210 -7.58 0.94 19.81
N TRP A 211 -7.88 1.64 18.72
CA TRP A 211 -7.19 2.85 18.27
C TRP A 211 -7.99 4.13 18.53
N ARG A 212 -9.03 4.06 19.38
CA ARG A 212 -9.68 5.27 19.92
C ARG A 212 -8.72 6.09 20.76
N THR A 213 -7.81 5.40 21.47
CA THR A 213 -6.66 5.99 22.14
C THR A 213 -5.40 5.71 21.32
N VAL A 214 -4.87 6.76 20.69
CA VAL A 214 -3.69 6.68 19.82
C VAL A 214 -2.39 6.81 20.61
N PRO A 215 -1.23 6.38 20.06
CA PRO A 215 0.07 6.73 20.61
C PRO A 215 0.24 8.25 20.72
N VAL A 216 0.77 8.71 21.85
CA VAL A 216 1.05 10.13 22.13
C VAL A 216 2.50 10.31 22.53
N ASP A 217 3.01 11.53 22.39
CA ASP A 217 4.38 11.89 22.76
C ASP A 217 5.45 10.97 22.13
N THR A 218 5.23 10.62 20.86
CA THR A 218 6.08 9.68 20.12
C THR A 218 7.52 10.20 19.98
N GLY A 219 7.71 11.53 19.97
CA GLY A 219 9.01 12.19 20.00
C GLY A 219 8.91 13.66 19.60
N ALA A 220 9.59 14.55 20.32
CA ALA A 220 9.63 15.96 19.97
C ALA A 220 10.49 16.21 18.71
N PRO A 221 10.07 17.13 17.82
CA PRO A 221 10.89 17.54 16.68
C PRO A 221 12.29 18.00 17.08
N LEU A 222 13.33 17.56 16.37
CA LEU A 222 14.69 18.11 16.47
C LEU A 222 14.72 19.56 15.96
N THR A 223 14.03 19.81 14.85
CA THR A 223 13.80 21.13 14.25
C THR A 223 12.71 21.00 13.18
N GLU A 224 11.93 22.05 12.97
CA GLU A 224 11.00 22.21 11.83
C GLU A 224 11.37 23.42 10.96
N ASP A 225 12.58 23.96 11.15
CA ASP A 225 13.09 25.07 10.35
C ASP A 225 13.66 24.58 9.01
N TYR A 226 12.93 24.85 7.94
CA TYR A 226 13.30 24.54 6.55
C TYR A 226 14.66 25.11 6.15
N ASN A 227 15.09 26.24 6.72
CA ASN A 227 16.38 26.85 6.40
C ASN A 227 17.54 26.09 7.02
N VAL A 228 17.28 25.26 8.04
CA VAL A 228 18.29 24.42 8.70
C VAL A 228 18.41 23.07 7.99
N ILE A 229 17.28 22.42 7.70
CA ILE A 229 17.22 21.08 7.09
C ILE A 229 15.92 20.97 6.30
N GLU A 230 15.93 20.23 5.19
CA GLU A 230 14.70 19.97 4.44
C GLU A 230 13.64 19.26 5.30
N ASN A 231 12.37 19.55 5.04
CA ASN A 231 11.23 19.06 5.81
C ASN A 231 11.15 17.53 5.82
N ASN A 232 10.83 16.95 6.97
CA ASN A 232 10.42 15.56 7.06
C ASN A 232 8.94 15.41 6.65
N VAL A 233 8.65 14.47 5.75
CA VAL A 233 7.28 14.09 5.39
C VAL A 233 6.96 12.73 6.00
N PRO A 234 6.15 12.65 7.08
CA PRO A 234 5.92 11.40 7.81
C PRO A 234 5.00 10.41 7.09
N ASN A 235 5.13 10.23 5.76
CA ASN A 235 4.30 9.30 5.01
C ASN A 235 4.36 7.89 5.61
N PRO A 236 3.22 7.28 5.97
CA PRO A 236 3.20 5.92 6.48
C PRO A 236 3.37 4.92 5.33
N ALA A 237 4.16 3.89 5.57
CA ALA A 237 4.12 2.62 4.86
C ALA A 237 3.42 1.58 5.75
N VAL A 238 2.56 0.74 5.15
CA VAL A 238 1.77 -0.24 5.89
C VAL A 238 1.97 -1.62 5.30
N ALA A 239 2.57 -2.53 6.08
CA ALA A 239 2.91 -3.88 5.64
C ALA A 239 3.02 -4.84 6.84
N ASP A 240 2.89 -6.13 6.58
CA ASP A 240 3.10 -7.20 7.56
C ASP A 240 4.61 -7.46 7.71
N LEU A 241 5.20 -7.02 8.82
CA LEU A 241 6.64 -7.13 9.06
C LEU A 241 7.03 -8.45 9.70
N ASP A 242 6.17 -9.06 10.52
CA ASP A 242 6.51 -10.25 11.30
C ASP A 242 5.86 -11.54 10.81
N GLY A 243 5.04 -11.47 9.77
CA GLY A 243 4.40 -12.59 9.10
C GLY A 243 3.13 -13.08 9.79
N ASP A 244 2.56 -12.29 10.71
CA ASP A 244 1.38 -12.69 11.49
C ASP A 244 0.04 -12.40 10.79
N GLY A 245 0.08 -11.80 9.60
CA GLY A 245 -1.07 -11.44 8.78
C GLY A 245 -1.68 -10.08 9.10
N LYS A 246 -1.26 -9.42 10.18
CA LYS A 246 -1.61 -8.03 10.51
C LYS A 246 -0.54 -7.11 9.98
N LYS A 247 -0.87 -5.82 9.85
CA LYS A 247 0.03 -4.84 9.25
C LYS A 247 0.53 -3.86 10.30
N GLU A 248 1.82 -3.62 10.24
CA GLU A 248 2.51 -2.57 10.98
C GLU A 248 2.51 -1.28 10.20
N ILE A 249 2.60 -0.18 10.94
CA ILE A 249 2.65 1.17 10.38
C ILE A 249 4.04 1.74 10.62
N VAL A 250 4.77 2.02 9.55
CA VAL A 250 6.14 2.52 9.58
C VAL A 250 6.21 3.93 9.00
N TYR A 251 6.82 4.89 9.70
CA TYR A 251 6.98 6.25 9.19
C TYR A 251 8.19 6.98 9.78
N ALA A 252 8.78 7.88 9.01
CA ALA A 252 9.86 8.77 9.45
C ALA A 252 9.30 10.01 10.17
N SER A 253 9.98 10.51 11.20
CA SER A 253 9.50 11.64 12.00
C SER A 253 10.55 12.75 12.13
N TYR A 254 10.05 13.97 12.39
CA TYR A 254 10.87 15.14 12.72
C TYR A 254 11.73 14.98 13.98
N ASP A 255 11.55 13.91 14.77
CA ASP A 255 12.39 13.60 15.92
C ASP A 255 13.70 12.89 15.54
N GLY A 256 13.98 12.71 14.24
CA GLY A 256 15.18 12.05 13.73
C GLY A 256 15.12 10.53 13.82
N ARG A 257 13.92 9.95 13.92
CA ARG A 257 13.71 8.51 14.01
C ARG A 257 12.70 8.01 12.97
N VAL A 258 12.84 6.74 12.62
CA VAL A 258 11.80 5.96 11.92
C VAL A 258 11.07 5.13 12.97
N HIS A 259 9.74 5.27 13.02
CA HIS A 259 8.87 4.58 13.96
C HIS A 259 8.20 3.39 13.28
N ALA A 260 7.91 2.34 14.05
CA ALA A 260 7.05 1.24 13.66
C ALA A 260 6.04 0.96 14.78
N PHE A 261 4.76 0.84 14.42
CA PHE A 261 3.67 0.54 15.34
C PHE A 261 2.92 -0.71 14.89
N TRP A 262 2.79 -1.66 15.80
CA TRP A 262 1.84 -2.77 15.70
C TRP A 262 0.48 -2.33 16.22
N LEU A 263 -0.57 -3.07 15.84
CA LEU A 263 -1.94 -2.75 16.26
C LEU A 263 -2.16 -2.79 17.78
N ASP A 264 -1.38 -3.59 18.52
CA ASP A 264 -1.40 -3.62 19.99
C ASP A 264 -0.69 -2.42 20.63
N LYS A 265 0.03 -1.62 19.84
CA LYS A 265 0.86 -0.48 20.27
C LYS A 265 2.01 -0.89 21.21
N VAL A 266 2.32 -2.18 21.28
CA VAL A 266 3.45 -2.70 22.06
C VAL A 266 4.73 -2.55 21.25
N LYS A 267 5.70 -1.86 21.83
CA LYS A 267 7.03 -1.71 21.23
C LYS A 267 7.70 -3.07 21.08
N ARG A 268 8.31 -3.30 19.91
CA ARG A 268 9.11 -4.48 19.60
C ARG A 268 10.53 -4.09 19.20
N GLY A 269 11.50 -4.92 19.60
CA GLY A 269 12.90 -4.76 19.22
C GLY A 269 13.49 -3.39 19.53
N THR A 270 14.22 -2.86 18.56
CA THR A 270 14.93 -1.58 18.65
C THR A 270 14.12 -0.40 18.10
N TRP A 271 12.85 -0.60 17.73
CA TRP A 271 11.97 0.49 17.31
C TRP A 271 11.68 1.49 18.45
N PRO A 272 11.57 2.80 18.16
CA PRO A 272 11.89 3.46 16.91
C PRO A 272 13.41 3.51 16.65
N TYR A 273 13.82 3.40 15.38
CA TYR A 273 15.22 3.45 14.96
C TYR A 273 15.69 4.90 14.74
N SER A 274 16.85 5.28 15.26
CA SER A 274 17.38 6.65 15.16
C SER A 274 18.34 6.82 14.00
N VAL A 275 18.05 7.75 13.09
CA VAL A 275 19.02 8.25 12.10
C VAL A 275 19.82 9.44 12.64
N TYR A 276 19.34 10.06 13.71
CA TYR A 276 20.04 11.09 14.45
C TYR A 276 20.99 10.49 15.49
N SER A 277 22.19 11.06 15.60
CA SER A 277 23.16 10.77 16.67
C SER A 277 23.45 12.03 17.46
N ALA A 278 23.11 12.02 18.76
CA ALA A 278 23.40 13.13 19.65
C ALA A 278 24.91 13.42 19.77
N ALA A 279 25.75 12.39 19.59
CA ALA A 279 27.21 12.55 19.55
C ALA A 279 27.69 13.29 18.29
N GLU A 280 26.98 13.16 17.16
CA GLU A 280 27.27 13.93 15.95
C GLU A 280 26.72 15.37 16.07
N GLY A 281 25.60 15.55 16.77
CA GLY A 281 24.96 16.86 16.94
C GLY A 281 24.42 17.47 15.64
N ILE A 282 24.36 16.68 14.56
CA ILE A 282 23.86 17.10 13.25
C ILE A 282 22.46 16.49 13.06
N PRO A 283 21.40 17.32 12.95
CA PRO A 283 20.08 16.84 12.61
C PRO A 283 20.09 16.02 11.32
N ARG A 284 19.40 14.88 11.36
CA ARG A 284 19.19 13.95 10.25
C ARG A 284 17.72 13.52 10.27
N PHE A 285 17.12 13.44 9.09
CA PHE A 285 15.79 12.88 8.90
C PHE A 285 15.84 11.74 7.88
N ALA A 286 14.76 10.99 7.79
CA ALA A 286 14.64 9.79 6.99
C ALA A 286 13.53 9.93 5.94
N SER A 287 13.70 9.28 4.80
CA SER A 287 12.70 9.22 3.75
C SER A 287 11.53 8.36 4.19
N GLU A 288 10.42 8.43 3.45
CA GLU A 288 9.41 7.37 3.48
C GLU A 288 10.10 6.00 3.22
N PRO A 289 9.76 4.95 3.99
CA PRO A 289 10.34 3.63 3.82
C PRO A 289 9.67 2.83 2.70
N VAL A 290 10.42 1.89 2.14
CA VAL A 290 9.92 0.75 1.36
C VAL A 290 10.12 -0.54 2.15
N ILE A 291 9.29 -1.53 1.90
CA ILE A 291 9.20 -2.75 2.72
C ILE A 291 9.18 -3.96 1.80
N ALA A 292 10.10 -4.88 2.03
CA ALA A 292 10.16 -6.15 1.34
C ALA A 292 10.75 -7.20 2.27
N ASP A 293 10.23 -8.41 2.18
CA ASP A 293 10.83 -9.61 2.75
C ASP A 293 11.91 -10.04 1.75
N LEU A 294 13.14 -9.56 1.98
CA LEU A 294 14.23 -9.59 1.00
C LEU A 294 14.80 -10.98 0.82
N ASP A 295 14.88 -11.75 1.91
CA ASP A 295 15.39 -13.13 1.92
C ASP A 295 14.28 -14.20 1.91
N ASN A 296 13.00 -13.78 1.87
CA ASN A 296 11.82 -14.64 1.83
C ASN A 296 11.71 -15.57 3.05
N ASP A 297 12.14 -15.10 4.23
CA ASP A 297 12.04 -15.82 5.50
C ASP A 297 10.66 -15.69 6.17
N GLY A 298 9.77 -14.88 5.58
CA GLY A 298 8.43 -14.60 6.07
C GLY A 298 8.33 -13.31 6.89
N ARG A 299 9.45 -12.66 7.18
CA ARG A 299 9.55 -11.39 7.90
C ARG A 299 10.13 -10.33 6.97
N ALA A 300 9.71 -9.08 7.13
CA ALA A 300 10.04 -8.03 6.17
C ALA A 300 11.11 -7.07 6.68
N GLU A 301 12.02 -6.70 5.80
CA GLU A 301 12.98 -5.63 5.97
C GLU A 301 12.36 -4.28 5.64
N VAL A 302 12.83 -3.26 6.36
CA VAL A 302 12.48 -1.86 6.14
C VAL A 302 13.68 -1.14 5.55
N ILE A 303 13.52 -0.61 4.34
CA ILE A 303 14.57 0.10 3.60
C ILE A 303 14.19 1.57 3.47
N PHE A 304 15.10 2.47 3.81
CA PHE A 304 14.88 3.90 3.68
C PHE A 304 16.21 4.62 3.52
N THR A 305 16.14 5.90 3.17
CA THR A 305 17.31 6.77 3.09
C THR A 305 17.23 7.88 4.11
N SER A 306 18.31 8.62 4.26
CA SER A 306 18.37 9.79 5.14
C SER A 306 18.99 10.98 4.42
N TRP A 307 18.83 12.16 5.01
CA TRP A 307 19.53 13.39 4.62
C TRP A 307 19.98 14.16 5.86
N VAL A 308 20.92 15.07 5.67
CA VAL A 308 21.54 15.87 6.74
C VAL A 308 21.13 17.33 6.68
N LYS A 309 21.33 18.03 7.80
CA LYS A 309 21.32 19.49 7.88
C LYS A 309 22.16 20.15 6.76
N LYS A 310 21.66 21.27 6.23
CA LYS A 310 22.31 22.13 5.23
C LYS A 310 23.65 22.70 5.75
N GLY A 311 24.62 22.95 4.88
CA GLY A 311 25.90 23.55 5.26
C GLY A 311 26.87 22.65 6.03
N THR A 312 26.62 21.34 6.09
CA THR A 312 27.44 20.39 6.88
C THR A 312 28.60 19.78 6.10
N ASN A 313 28.59 19.89 4.77
CA ASN A 313 29.44 19.14 3.84
C ASN A 313 29.36 17.62 4.06
N LYS A 314 28.23 17.13 4.58
CA LYS A 314 27.97 15.70 4.82
C LYS A 314 26.85 15.20 3.92
N THR A 315 26.65 13.88 3.94
CA THR A 315 25.62 13.17 3.19
C THR A 315 24.80 12.25 4.09
N GLY A 316 23.64 11.89 3.56
CA GLY A 316 22.77 10.86 4.09
C GLY A 316 23.29 9.45 3.86
N LYS A 317 22.47 8.47 4.23
CA LYS A 317 22.77 7.04 4.11
C LYS A 317 21.55 6.27 3.63
N LEU A 318 21.78 5.16 2.92
CA LEU A 318 20.82 4.07 2.73
C LEU A 318 20.86 3.17 3.96
N HIS A 319 19.69 2.82 4.50
CA HIS A 319 19.51 1.96 5.67
C HIS A 319 18.64 0.77 5.30
N ILE A 320 19.03 -0.41 5.78
CA ILE A 320 18.21 -1.63 5.73
C ILE A 320 18.13 -2.17 7.15
N LEU A 321 16.91 -2.27 7.68
CA LEU A 321 16.63 -2.82 9.00
C LEU A 321 15.82 -4.10 8.85
N ASN A 322 15.99 -5.06 9.75
CA ASN A 322 15.05 -6.17 9.87
C ASN A 322 13.73 -5.73 10.50
N TRP A 323 12.75 -6.63 10.56
CA TRP A 323 11.42 -6.40 11.16
C TRP A 323 11.44 -5.90 12.62
N LEU A 324 12.49 -6.20 13.40
CA LEU A 324 12.67 -5.71 14.78
C LEU A 324 13.33 -4.32 14.84
N GLY A 325 13.65 -3.71 13.71
CA GLY A 325 14.32 -2.41 13.61
C GLY A 325 15.83 -2.50 13.84
N THR A 326 16.40 -3.70 13.82
CA THR A 326 17.84 -3.90 13.94
C THR A 326 18.49 -3.68 12.59
N ARG A 327 19.54 -2.86 12.55
CA ARG A 327 20.26 -2.53 11.33
C ARG A 327 21.00 -3.74 10.77
N LEU A 328 20.63 -4.12 9.55
CA LEU A 328 21.33 -5.13 8.74
C LEU A 328 22.45 -4.46 7.92
N HIS A 329 22.10 -3.42 7.18
CA HIS A 329 23.02 -2.69 6.32
C HIS A 329 22.85 -1.17 6.47
N GLU A 330 23.96 -0.46 6.29
CA GLU A 330 23.99 0.99 6.19
C GLU A 330 25.12 1.41 5.25
N VAL A 331 24.79 2.21 4.24
CA VAL A 331 25.72 2.64 3.20
C VAL A 331 25.66 4.15 3.08
N ALA A 332 26.82 4.82 3.11
CA ALA A 332 26.88 6.26 2.87
C ALA A 332 26.48 6.57 1.42
N LEU A 333 25.58 7.55 1.25
CA LEU A 333 25.26 8.06 -0.09
C LEU A 333 26.43 8.91 -0.63
N PRO A 334 26.50 9.19 -1.94
CA PRO A 334 27.53 10.07 -2.47
C PRO A 334 27.53 11.45 -1.81
N LEU A 335 28.69 12.11 -1.80
CA LEU A 335 28.76 13.52 -1.46
C LEU A 335 28.05 14.36 -2.52
N ALA A 336 27.61 15.56 -2.11
CA ALA A 336 26.94 16.51 -2.98
C ALA A 336 27.83 16.92 -4.17
N PHE A 337 27.20 17.09 -5.35
CA PHE A 337 27.83 17.71 -6.50
C PHE A 337 27.46 19.20 -6.55
N GLY A 338 28.41 20.07 -6.19
CA GLY A 338 28.21 21.53 -6.24
C GLY A 338 27.30 22.12 -5.14
N ALA A 339 27.09 21.40 -4.04
CA ALA A 339 26.33 21.87 -2.87
C ALA A 339 27.03 21.47 -1.56
N ASP A 340 26.50 21.93 -0.41
CA ASP A 340 27.11 21.77 0.91
C ASP A 340 26.38 20.77 1.83
N TRP A 341 25.43 20.00 1.28
CA TRP A 341 24.76 18.90 1.96
C TRP A 341 24.21 17.92 0.92
N ASN A 342 23.94 16.68 1.32
CA ASN A 342 23.26 15.72 0.45
C ASN A 342 22.45 14.69 1.26
N GLY A 343 21.74 13.84 0.53
CA GLY A 343 20.94 12.73 1.01
C GLY A 343 19.86 12.39 0.00
N ALA A 344 18.93 11.53 0.38
CA ALA A 344 17.74 11.25 -0.42
C ALA A 344 16.49 11.48 0.45
N LEU A 345 15.59 12.33 -0.04
CA LEU A 345 14.34 12.70 0.64
C LEU A 345 13.18 11.82 0.20
N ALA A 346 13.14 11.52 -1.10
CA ALA A 346 12.12 10.67 -1.68
C ALA A 346 12.28 9.22 -1.21
N ALA A 347 11.17 8.50 -1.12
CA ALA A 347 11.20 7.06 -0.88
C ALA A 347 12.10 6.36 -1.92
N PRO A 348 12.86 5.34 -1.51
CA PRO A 348 13.51 4.42 -2.44
C PRO A 348 12.50 3.76 -3.40
N THR A 349 13.00 3.15 -4.46
CA THR A 349 12.19 2.27 -5.32
C THR A 349 12.88 0.93 -5.50
N LEU A 350 12.15 -0.15 -5.22
CA LEU A 350 12.59 -1.53 -5.48
C LEU A 350 12.16 -1.97 -6.89
N ALA A 351 13.12 -2.16 -7.77
CA ALA A 351 12.89 -2.59 -9.14
C ALA A 351 14.10 -3.36 -9.65
N ASN A 352 13.84 -4.34 -10.50
CA ASN A 352 14.87 -4.95 -11.33
C ASN A 352 15.09 -4.07 -12.56
N ILE A 353 16.30 -3.55 -12.73
CA ILE A 353 16.67 -2.56 -13.75
C ILE A 353 17.81 -3.05 -14.67
N ASP A 354 18.44 -4.18 -14.36
CA ASP A 354 19.55 -4.73 -15.14
C ASP A 354 19.32 -6.17 -15.64
N SER A 355 18.13 -6.73 -15.41
CA SER A 355 17.67 -8.03 -15.92
C SER A 355 18.39 -9.25 -15.33
N ASP A 356 18.98 -9.14 -14.15
CA ASP A 356 19.36 -10.31 -13.36
C ASP A 356 18.15 -10.81 -12.52
N PRO A 357 18.25 -11.81 -11.63
CA PRO A 357 17.10 -12.24 -10.84
C PRO A 357 16.86 -11.39 -9.58
N ASP A 358 17.83 -10.60 -9.13
CA ASP A 358 17.80 -9.84 -7.89
C ASP A 358 17.08 -8.48 -8.08
N LEU A 359 16.91 -7.73 -6.99
CA LEU A 359 16.27 -6.42 -6.96
C LEU A 359 17.32 -5.32 -6.76
N GLU A 360 17.10 -4.16 -7.38
CA GLU A 360 17.88 -2.97 -7.10
C GLU A 360 17.09 -1.98 -6.26
N VAL A 361 17.82 -1.20 -5.47
CA VAL A 361 17.32 0.00 -4.80
C VAL A 361 17.70 1.23 -5.63
N VAL A 362 16.70 1.87 -6.23
CA VAL A 362 16.88 3.13 -6.98
C VAL A 362 16.51 4.32 -6.10
N LEU A 363 17.42 5.29 -6.01
CA LEU A 363 17.30 6.49 -5.18
C LEU A 363 17.44 7.76 -6.01
N ASN A 364 16.73 8.81 -5.62
CA ASN A 364 16.97 10.17 -6.10
C ASN A 364 17.59 11.00 -4.97
N THR A 365 18.84 11.41 -5.15
CA THR A 365 19.56 12.24 -4.17
C THR A 365 19.34 13.72 -4.46
N ALA A 366 19.36 14.54 -3.41
CA ALA A 366 19.14 15.98 -3.52
C ALA A 366 20.16 16.67 -4.43
N HIS A 367 21.42 16.24 -4.38
CA HIS A 367 22.53 16.94 -5.02
C HIS A 367 23.52 16.03 -5.77
N SER A 368 23.23 14.74 -5.99
CA SER A 368 24.12 13.84 -6.76
C SER A 368 23.40 13.04 -7.85
N GLY A 369 22.13 13.34 -8.11
CA GLY A 369 21.32 12.66 -9.12
C GLY A 369 20.80 11.30 -8.67
N PHE A 370 20.59 10.40 -9.64
CA PHE A 370 20.12 9.04 -9.39
C PHE A 370 21.27 8.11 -9.03
N VAL A 371 21.04 7.25 -8.05
CA VAL A 371 21.94 6.15 -7.69
C VAL A 371 21.14 4.87 -7.60
N ALA A 372 21.74 3.76 -8.03
CA ALA A 372 21.18 2.43 -7.90
C ALA A 372 22.17 1.53 -7.17
N TYR A 373 21.66 0.70 -6.27
CA TYR A 373 22.40 -0.32 -5.55
C TYR A 373 21.77 -1.67 -5.82
N ASP A 374 22.59 -2.64 -6.20
CA ASP A 374 22.22 -4.05 -6.26
C ASP A 374 21.90 -4.58 -4.84
N LEU A 375 20.89 -5.44 -4.72
CA LEU A 375 20.59 -6.22 -3.52
C LEU A 375 20.79 -7.72 -3.82
N PRO A 376 22.03 -8.23 -3.70
CA PRO A 376 22.31 -9.64 -4.00
C PRO A 376 21.48 -10.60 -3.14
N GLY A 377 20.99 -11.67 -3.75
CA GLY A 377 20.26 -12.75 -3.06
C GLY A 377 18.77 -12.45 -2.82
N THR A 378 18.22 -11.48 -3.54
CA THR A 378 16.81 -11.07 -3.44
C THR A 378 15.92 -11.64 -4.56
N ALA A 379 16.41 -12.65 -5.28
CA ALA A 379 15.68 -13.34 -6.34
C ALA A 379 14.31 -13.89 -5.94
N SER A 380 14.12 -14.20 -4.65
CA SER A 380 12.84 -14.68 -4.11
C SER A 380 12.11 -13.64 -3.27
N ALA A 381 12.57 -12.38 -3.27
CA ALA A 381 12.05 -11.34 -2.39
C ALA A 381 10.56 -11.07 -2.62
N ARG A 382 9.83 -10.92 -1.52
CA ARG A 382 8.41 -10.55 -1.54
C ARG A 382 8.28 -9.07 -1.20
N VAL A 383 8.07 -8.25 -2.24
CA VAL A 383 7.88 -6.81 -2.09
C VAL A 383 6.47 -6.49 -1.58
N LEU A 384 6.39 -5.84 -0.41
CA LEU A 384 5.14 -5.49 0.27
C LEU A 384 4.77 -4.01 0.07
N TRP A 385 5.78 -3.15 -0.01
CA TRP A 385 5.67 -1.71 -0.25
C TRP A 385 6.83 -1.28 -1.15
N ARG A 386 6.59 -1.05 -2.44
CA ARG A 386 7.65 -1.06 -3.46
C ARG A 386 8.36 0.27 -3.66
N THR A 387 7.63 1.36 -3.54
CA THR A 387 8.08 2.73 -3.81
C THR A 387 7.27 3.69 -2.96
N GLY A 388 7.58 4.97 -2.98
CA GLY A 388 6.80 5.98 -2.27
C GLY A 388 5.33 5.90 -2.68
N ARG A 389 4.42 5.97 -1.71
CA ARG A 389 2.97 5.75 -1.86
C ARG A 389 2.60 4.31 -2.27
N GLY A 390 3.46 3.34 -1.93
CA GLY A 390 3.17 1.89 -1.89
C GLY A 390 3.40 1.14 -3.19
N ASN A 391 2.97 1.68 -4.33
CA ASN A 391 3.03 1.00 -5.62
C ASN A 391 3.30 1.98 -6.78
N PHE A 392 3.50 1.45 -7.99
CA PHE A 392 3.81 2.29 -9.17
C PHE A 392 2.67 3.24 -9.58
N HIS A 393 1.44 2.97 -9.16
CA HIS A 393 0.32 3.87 -9.35
C HIS A 393 0.21 4.95 -8.27
N ARG A 394 1.06 4.89 -7.23
CA ARG A 394 1.18 5.87 -6.15
C ARG A 394 -0.11 6.07 -5.34
N THR A 395 -0.92 5.03 -5.22
CA THR A 395 -2.28 5.13 -4.65
C THR A 395 -2.30 5.15 -3.12
N GLY A 396 -1.16 5.06 -2.44
CA GLY A 396 -1.15 4.95 -0.98
C GLY A 396 -1.80 3.65 -0.52
N THR A 397 -1.60 2.56 -1.26
CA THR A 397 -2.02 1.22 -0.86
C THR A 397 -0.84 0.28 -1.01
N ALA A 398 -0.79 -0.76 -0.16
CA ALA A 398 0.17 -1.83 -0.36
C ALA A 398 0.03 -2.41 -1.77
N VAL A 399 1.13 -2.91 -2.32
CA VAL A 399 1.07 -3.67 -3.58
C VAL A 399 0.14 -4.86 -3.30
N PRO A 400 -0.96 -5.07 -4.05
CA PRO A 400 -1.61 -6.38 -4.04
C PRO A 400 -0.50 -7.34 -4.40
N GLY A 401 -0.10 -8.22 -3.46
CA GLY A 401 1.04 -9.11 -3.68
C GLY A 401 0.91 -9.77 -5.05
N PRO A 402 2.00 -10.00 -5.79
CA PRO A 402 1.91 -10.56 -7.13
C PRO A 402 1.01 -11.78 -7.06
N LEU A 403 -0.08 -11.74 -7.84
CA LEU A 403 -1.05 -12.82 -7.86
C LEU A 403 -0.28 -14.13 -8.08
N PRO A 404 -0.60 -15.19 -7.32
CA PRO A 404 0.01 -16.48 -7.55
C PRO A 404 -0.15 -16.87 -9.02
N VAL A 405 0.89 -17.45 -9.61
CA VAL A 405 0.82 -17.99 -10.97
C VAL A 405 0.44 -19.45 -10.86
N VAL A 406 -0.58 -19.89 -11.60
CA VAL A 406 -1.05 -21.27 -11.60
C VAL A 406 -0.82 -21.90 -12.97
N SER A 407 -0.12 -23.03 -13.01
CA SER A 407 0.01 -23.88 -14.19
C SER A 407 -0.60 -25.26 -13.93
N ILE A 408 -0.85 -26.02 -15.00
CA ILE A 408 -1.43 -27.35 -14.97
C ILE A 408 -0.65 -28.27 -15.90
N ALA A 409 -0.41 -29.51 -15.48
CA ALA A 409 0.16 -30.56 -16.32
C ALA A 409 -0.55 -31.90 -16.08
N ALA A 410 -0.64 -32.74 -17.12
CA ALA A 410 -1.03 -34.14 -16.95
C ALA A 410 0.19 -34.92 -16.45
N THR A 411 0.20 -35.23 -15.15
CA THR A 411 1.24 -36.05 -14.52
C THR A 411 1.01 -37.54 -14.75
N ASP A 412 -0.23 -37.91 -15.01
CA ASP A 412 -0.62 -39.16 -15.64
C ASP A 412 -1.67 -38.85 -16.72
N ALA A 413 -1.28 -39.04 -17.99
CA ALA A 413 -2.08 -38.65 -19.14
C ALA A 413 -2.98 -39.79 -19.66
N GLN A 414 -3.00 -40.96 -19.02
CA GLN A 414 -3.74 -42.13 -19.49
C GLN A 414 -4.66 -42.65 -18.38
N ALA A 415 -5.96 -42.65 -18.66
CA ALA A 415 -6.97 -43.28 -17.84
C ALA A 415 -7.57 -44.48 -18.59
N ALA A 416 -8.01 -45.52 -17.89
CA ALA A 416 -8.65 -46.67 -18.52
C ALA A 416 -9.75 -47.28 -17.65
N GLU A 417 -10.76 -47.80 -18.32
CA GLU A 417 -11.83 -48.58 -17.73
C GLU A 417 -11.38 -50.04 -17.48
N PRO A 418 -12.05 -50.78 -16.57
CA PRO A 418 -13.05 -50.30 -15.62
C PRO A 418 -12.39 -49.68 -14.37
N GLY A 419 -12.52 -48.36 -14.19
CA GLY A 419 -12.33 -47.59 -12.94
C GLY A 419 -11.03 -47.72 -12.11
N ALA A 420 -10.10 -48.61 -12.47
CA ALA A 420 -8.91 -48.94 -11.68
C ALA A 420 -7.67 -48.13 -12.08
N ASN A 421 -7.70 -47.47 -13.24
CA ASN A 421 -6.61 -46.64 -13.72
C ASN A 421 -7.07 -45.19 -13.99
N PRO A 422 -7.05 -44.30 -12.98
CA PRO A 422 -7.37 -42.90 -13.20
C PRO A 422 -6.18 -42.15 -13.82
N GLY A 423 -6.47 -41.22 -14.74
CA GLY A 423 -5.49 -40.20 -15.12
C GLY A 423 -5.35 -39.16 -14.01
N VAL A 424 -4.25 -38.40 -14.02
CA VAL A 424 -3.94 -37.41 -12.99
C VAL A 424 -3.41 -36.13 -13.62
N ILE A 425 -4.09 -35.03 -13.33
CA ILE A 425 -3.56 -33.69 -13.56
C ILE A 425 -3.02 -33.11 -12.26
N THR A 426 -1.96 -32.32 -12.35
CA THR A 426 -1.38 -31.60 -11.22
C THR A 426 -1.41 -30.11 -11.48
N LEU A 427 -2.10 -29.37 -10.61
CA LEU A 427 -2.02 -27.92 -10.52
C LEU A 427 -0.77 -27.53 -9.74
N THR A 428 -0.01 -26.57 -10.25
CA THR A 428 1.17 -26.00 -9.58
C THR A 428 1.00 -24.50 -9.41
N ARG A 429 1.23 -24.00 -8.21
CA ARG A 429 1.19 -22.59 -7.84
C ARG A 429 2.60 -22.10 -7.54
N THR A 430 3.02 -20.99 -8.16
CA THR A 430 4.21 -20.22 -7.76
C THR A 430 3.79 -18.85 -7.21
N GLY A 431 4.58 -18.29 -6.28
CA GLY A 431 4.21 -17.09 -5.53
C GLY A 431 3.62 -17.43 -4.16
N SER A 432 2.78 -16.55 -3.61
CA SER A 432 2.28 -16.71 -2.23
C SER A 432 1.44 -17.98 -2.06
N THR A 433 1.77 -18.76 -1.02
CA THR A 433 0.99 -19.92 -0.58
C THR A 433 0.24 -19.70 0.73
N THR A 434 0.30 -18.51 1.32
CA THR A 434 -0.17 -18.26 2.70
C THR A 434 -1.69 -18.42 2.85
N ALA A 435 -2.45 -18.12 1.79
CA ALA A 435 -3.90 -18.32 1.73
C ALA A 435 -4.26 -19.51 0.83
N PRO A 436 -5.43 -20.16 1.05
CA PRO A 436 -5.98 -21.09 0.07
C PRO A 436 -6.29 -20.35 -1.24
N LEU A 437 -6.14 -21.04 -2.38
CA LEU A 437 -6.38 -20.48 -3.71
C LEU A 437 -7.41 -21.32 -4.47
N THR A 438 -8.54 -20.72 -4.82
CA THR A 438 -9.55 -21.36 -5.68
C THR A 438 -9.20 -21.15 -7.14
N VAL A 439 -8.85 -22.22 -7.84
CA VAL A 439 -8.53 -22.27 -9.27
C VAL A 439 -9.80 -22.61 -10.05
N LYS A 440 -10.17 -21.79 -11.03
CA LYS A 440 -11.30 -22.05 -11.92
C LYS A 440 -10.85 -22.86 -13.13
N LEU A 441 -11.65 -23.83 -13.55
CA LEU A 441 -11.36 -24.75 -14.64
C LEU A 441 -12.46 -24.72 -15.69
N THR A 442 -12.08 -24.89 -16.96
CA THR A 442 -12.99 -25.25 -18.04
C THR A 442 -12.60 -26.61 -18.63
N LEU A 443 -13.61 -27.45 -18.81
CA LEU A 443 -13.47 -28.81 -19.35
C LEU A 443 -13.94 -28.81 -20.80
N THR A 444 -13.11 -29.32 -21.69
CA THR A 444 -13.41 -29.51 -23.13
C THR A 444 -12.88 -30.87 -23.58
N GLY A 445 -13.17 -31.28 -24.81
CA GLY A 445 -12.69 -32.55 -25.36
C GLY A 445 -13.83 -33.42 -25.89
N GLY A 446 -13.52 -34.70 -26.15
CA GLY A 446 -14.50 -35.70 -26.57
C GLY A 446 -15.33 -36.21 -25.39
N ALA A 447 -14.68 -36.40 -24.25
CA ALA A 447 -15.29 -36.90 -23.03
C ALA A 447 -16.08 -35.83 -22.26
N THR A 448 -17.28 -36.23 -21.85
CA THR A 448 -18.34 -35.50 -21.17
C THR A 448 -18.26 -35.66 -19.65
N ASN A 449 -18.17 -34.52 -18.96
CA ASN A 449 -18.06 -34.48 -17.50
C ASN A 449 -19.29 -35.06 -16.78
N GLY A 450 -19.09 -36.10 -15.98
CA GLY A 450 -20.17 -36.80 -15.27
C GLY A 450 -20.87 -37.90 -16.08
N VAL A 451 -20.45 -38.13 -17.33
CA VAL A 451 -20.90 -39.27 -18.15
C VAL A 451 -19.74 -40.25 -18.31
N ASP A 452 -18.65 -39.82 -18.95
CA ASP A 452 -17.52 -40.72 -19.29
C ASP A 452 -16.46 -40.75 -18.17
N TYR A 453 -16.53 -39.80 -17.24
CA TYR A 453 -15.72 -39.76 -16.03
C TYR A 453 -16.47 -39.10 -14.88
N ARG A 454 -16.07 -39.43 -13.65
CA ARG A 454 -16.65 -38.84 -12.43
C ARG A 454 -16.61 -37.32 -12.49
N THR A 455 -17.71 -36.69 -12.09
CA THR A 455 -17.87 -35.24 -12.18
C THR A 455 -16.70 -34.49 -11.54
N LEU A 456 -15.95 -33.77 -12.37
CA LEU A 456 -14.96 -32.80 -11.95
C LEU A 456 -15.62 -31.44 -11.70
N PRO A 457 -15.37 -30.79 -10.56
CA PRO A 457 -15.85 -29.45 -10.30
C PRO A 457 -15.11 -28.43 -11.18
N THR A 458 -15.80 -27.38 -11.60
CA THR A 458 -15.21 -26.27 -12.38
C THR A 458 -14.47 -25.24 -11.51
N ALA A 459 -14.37 -25.49 -10.20
CA ALA A 459 -13.56 -24.72 -9.26
C ALA A 459 -12.94 -25.66 -8.23
N ILE A 460 -11.62 -25.60 -8.06
CA ILE A 460 -10.85 -26.45 -7.15
C ILE A 460 -10.01 -25.58 -6.23
N THR A 461 -10.06 -25.84 -4.92
CA THR A 461 -9.30 -25.08 -3.94
C THR A 461 -7.98 -25.76 -3.60
N MET A 462 -6.86 -25.10 -3.92
CA MET A 462 -5.55 -25.42 -3.38
C MET A 462 -5.45 -24.92 -1.92
N PRO A 463 -5.18 -25.78 -0.93
CA PRO A 463 -5.08 -25.34 0.46
C PRO A 463 -3.92 -24.37 0.71
N ALA A 464 -4.01 -23.61 1.81
CA ALA A 464 -2.89 -22.81 2.31
C ALA A 464 -1.64 -23.70 2.55
N GLY A 465 -0.46 -23.15 2.29
CA GLY A 465 0.83 -23.82 2.37
C GLY A 465 1.12 -24.82 1.24
N ARG A 466 0.16 -25.11 0.34
CA ARG A 466 0.37 -26.07 -0.76
C ARG A 466 0.84 -25.39 -2.04
N VAL A 467 1.93 -25.93 -2.60
CA VAL A 467 2.48 -25.54 -3.90
C VAL A 467 1.83 -26.35 -5.03
N THR A 468 1.47 -27.61 -4.78
CA THR A 468 0.87 -28.50 -5.78
C THR A 468 -0.44 -29.12 -5.28
N LEU A 469 -1.32 -29.47 -6.21
CA LEU A 469 -2.55 -30.23 -5.96
C LEU A 469 -2.83 -31.19 -7.11
N ALA A 470 -2.88 -32.49 -6.80
CA ALA A 470 -3.26 -33.53 -7.76
C ALA A 470 -4.78 -33.68 -7.83
N VAL A 471 -5.31 -33.86 -9.04
CA VAL A 471 -6.73 -34.07 -9.31
C VAL A 471 -6.85 -35.29 -10.22
N ALA A 472 -7.62 -36.29 -9.77
CA ALA A 472 -7.83 -37.53 -10.51
C ALA A 472 -8.97 -37.39 -11.52
N ILE A 473 -8.77 -37.92 -12.72
CA ILE A 473 -9.80 -38.11 -13.74
C ILE A 473 -10.12 -39.60 -13.76
N THR A 474 -11.23 -39.97 -13.14
CA THR A 474 -11.64 -41.38 -12.96
C THR A 474 -12.71 -41.74 -13.98
N PRO A 475 -12.41 -42.60 -14.98
CA PRO A 475 -13.38 -43.07 -15.95
C PRO A 475 -14.57 -43.78 -15.29
N LEU A 476 -15.71 -43.80 -15.98
CA LEU A 476 -16.95 -44.44 -15.54
C LEU A 476 -17.26 -45.62 -16.45
N ASP A 477 -16.91 -46.82 -15.98
CA ASP A 477 -17.22 -48.10 -16.64
C ASP A 477 -18.70 -48.20 -17.01
N ASP A 478 -18.98 -48.38 -18.30
CA ASP A 478 -20.32 -48.67 -18.80
C ASP A 478 -20.37 -49.87 -19.76
N VAL A 479 -21.27 -49.88 -20.74
CA VAL A 479 -21.44 -51.00 -21.71
C VAL A 479 -21.44 -50.54 -23.16
N VAL A 480 -21.13 -49.26 -23.38
CA VAL A 480 -21.10 -48.61 -24.68
C VAL A 480 -19.66 -48.72 -25.19
N VAL A 481 -19.50 -49.32 -26.37
CA VAL A 481 -18.19 -49.32 -27.02
C VAL A 481 -17.91 -47.93 -27.58
N GLU A 482 -16.83 -47.33 -27.11
CA GLU A 482 -16.42 -45.97 -27.41
C GLU A 482 -15.02 -45.92 -28.02
N ALA A 483 -14.74 -44.87 -28.79
CA ALA A 483 -13.37 -44.61 -29.24
C ALA A 483 -12.59 -43.96 -28.10
N THR A 484 -11.25 -44.03 -28.12
CA THR A 484 -10.44 -43.28 -27.14
C THR A 484 -10.81 -41.80 -27.14
N GLU A 485 -11.26 -41.32 -26.00
CA GLU A 485 -11.67 -39.93 -25.81
C GLU A 485 -10.59 -39.14 -25.07
N VAL A 486 -10.68 -37.81 -25.15
CA VAL A 486 -9.73 -36.92 -24.47
C VAL A 486 -10.48 -35.93 -23.60
N VAL A 487 -10.07 -35.81 -22.35
CA VAL A 487 -10.46 -34.73 -21.42
C VAL A 487 -9.38 -33.66 -21.46
N ASN A 488 -9.73 -32.47 -21.92
CA ASN A 488 -8.88 -31.29 -21.84
C ASN A 488 -9.32 -30.41 -20.66
N VAL A 489 -8.44 -30.26 -19.68
CA VAL A 489 -8.65 -29.40 -18.51
C VAL A 489 -7.84 -28.12 -18.69
N ASN A 490 -8.54 -26.98 -18.74
CA ASN A 490 -7.93 -25.68 -18.95
C ASN A 490 -8.10 -24.82 -17.70
N ILE A 491 -7.05 -24.07 -17.33
CA ILE A 491 -7.16 -23.05 -16.28
C ILE A 491 -7.91 -21.84 -16.86
N ALA A 492 -9.05 -21.51 -16.26
CA ALA A 492 -9.82 -20.33 -16.63
C ALA A 492 -9.21 -19.06 -16.01
N ALA A 493 -9.45 -17.89 -16.62
CA ALA A 493 -8.99 -16.61 -16.08
C ALA A 493 -9.67 -16.25 -14.75
N SER A 494 -8.94 -15.59 -13.86
CA SER A 494 -9.43 -15.09 -12.57
C SER A 494 -8.62 -13.89 -12.11
N ASP A 495 -9.23 -12.98 -11.36
CA ASP A 495 -8.51 -11.89 -10.69
C ASP A 495 -7.71 -12.37 -9.45
N ALA A 496 -7.86 -13.65 -9.06
CA ALA A 496 -7.18 -14.24 -7.90
C ALA A 496 -5.81 -14.86 -8.23
N TYR A 497 -5.50 -15.08 -9.51
CA TYR A 497 -4.24 -15.68 -9.96
C TYR A 497 -3.91 -15.27 -11.40
N ARG A 498 -2.63 -15.38 -11.77
CA ARG A 498 -2.21 -15.34 -13.18
C ARG A 498 -2.13 -16.75 -13.73
N THR A 499 -2.58 -16.96 -14.96
CA THR A 499 -2.39 -18.25 -15.65
C THR A 499 -0.94 -18.39 -16.10
N GLY A 500 -0.27 -19.46 -15.68
CA GLY A 500 1.07 -19.86 -16.10
C GLY A 500 1.05 -20.82 -17.29
N ALA A 501 2.22 -21.17 -17.79
CA ALA A 501 2.39 -22.18 -18.83
C ALA A 501 2.98 -23.47 -18.22
N PRO A 502 2.47 -24.68 -18.56
CA PRO A 502 1.29 -24.93 -19.38
C PRO A 502 -0.03 -24.54 -18.67
N ALA A 503 -1.03 -24.12 -19.47
CA ALA A 503 -2.36 -23.72 -19.00
C ALA A 503 -3.46 -24.76 -19.29
N THR A 504 -3.10 -25.83 -20.00
CA THR A 504 -3.98 -26.92 -20.40
C THR A 504 -3.27 -28.25 -20.15
N ALA A 505 -4.01 -29.23 -19.64
CA ALA A 505 -3.60 -30.62 -19.54
C ALA A 505 -4.62 -31.52 -20.23
N ALA A 506 -4.15 -32.56 -20.90
CA ALA A 506 -4.97 -33.53 -21.61
C ALA A 506 -4.77 -34.93 -21.02
N VAL A 507 -5.87 -35.64 -20.81
CA VAL A 507 -5.89 -37.05 -20.37
C VAL A 507 -6.73 -37.84 -21.36
N SER A 508 -6.19 -38.94 -21.88
CA SER A 508 -6.93 -39.89 -22.73
C SER A 508 -7.66 -40.91 -21.87
N ILE A 509 -8.88 -41.26 -22.24
CA ILE A 509 -9.68 -42.31 -21.60
C ILE A 509 -9.76 -43.49 -22.59
N LEU A 510 -9.29 -44.66 -22.16
CA LEU A 510 -9.43 -45.92 -22.90
C LEU A 510 -10.62 -46.70 -22.37
N ASP A 511 -11.49 -47.08 -23.29
CA ASP A 511 -12.58 -48.05 -23.10
C ASP A 511 -12.04 -49.47 -22.87
N ASN A 512 -12.77 -50.29 -22.10
CA ASN A 512 -12.45 -51.68 -21.75
C ASN A 512 -13.24 -52.74 -22.52
N ASP A 513 -14.20 -52.35 -23.36
CA ASP A 513 -15.08 -53.26 -24.10
C ASP A 513 -14.66 -53.62 -25.54
#